data_AF-A0A813YR43-F1
#
_entry.id   AF-A0A813YR43-F1
#
_cell.length_a   1.000
_cell.length_b   1.000
_cell.length_c   1.000
_cell.angle_alpha   90.00
_cell.angle_beta   90.00
_cell.angle_gamma   90.00
#
_symmetry.space_group_name_H-M   'P 1'
#
loop_
_entity.id
_entity.type
_entity.pdbx_description
1 polymer ?
#
loop_
_entity_poly.entity_id
_entity_poly.type
_entity_poly.pdbx_seq_one_letter_code
_entity_poly.pdbx_strand_id
1 'polypeptide(L)'
;MIVFYHALEVKLFMIDNCLDDWRIAMTWQRVLQIGAEVSICAIHPIPGSIAFDWTTHMSNKAEYHSQIKTVRVYVDILLSLPMFFRLYLICRVMLLHSKLFTDASSRSIGAFNRIKFNTRFVVKTLMTICPGTVLLVFILSLFIIASWILRACESNHDPKHHGNLLNSMWLIAVTFLAIGYGDIVPNTYCGRAICVVSGLTGVSCTATMVAVLARKLELTRAEKHVHNFMMDTQLTKRLKNAAANVLRETWLIYKYTKLVKIVNTSKVRTHQRKFLQAIHSLRKVKLDQRKLTDNVNAVSDIARLQSSVYDIVTQMLTNQTVLETKFHELDSRVMTLQSQIENLPNLMVTAVTEQNNRLWERLETHVQTQLNAIRPALPTISVTCPPQRQNTV
;
A
#
# COMPACT_ATOMS: atom_id res chain seq x y z
N MET A 1 1.19 37.70 9.35
CA MET A 1 0.37 36.46 9.31
C MET A 1 1.20 35.18 9.23
N ILE A 2 2.15 35.03 8.30
CA ILE A 2 2.99 33.81 8.21
C ILE A 2 3.80 33.56 9.48
N VAL A 3 4.43 34.60 10.04
CA VAL A 3 5.16 34.51 11.31
C VAL A 3 4.24 34.09 12.46
N PHE A 4 3.01 34.63 12.51
CA PHE A 4 2.01 34.26 13.52
C PHE A 4 1.55 32.80 13.39
N TYR A 5 1.35 32.32 12.15
CA TYR A 5 1.06 30.91 11.90
C TYR A 5 2.16 30.00 12.45
N HIS A 6 3.43 30.31 12.17
CA HIS A 6 4.55 29.50 12.67
C HIS A 6 4.71 29.61 14.19
N ALA A 7 4.38 30.76 14.79
CA ALA A 7 4.33 30.89 16.24
C ALA A 7 3.26 29.97 16.87
N LEU A 8 2.08 29.86 16.25
CA LEU A 8 1.05 28.89 16.68
C LEU A 8 1.49 27.44 16.47
N GLU A 9 2.15 27.13 15.37
CA GLU A 9 2.68 25.79 15.09
C GLU A 9 3.74 25.37 16.12
N VAL A 10 4.65 26.28 16.47
CA VAL A 10 5.65 26.05 17.54
C VAL A 10 4.96 25.88 18.89
N LYS A 11 3.95 26.69 19.20
CA LYS A 11 3.18 26.56 20.44
C LYS A 11 2.46 25.21 20.53
N LEU A 12 1.86 24.74 19.44
CA LEU A 12 1.22 23.42 19.37
C LEU A 12 2.24 22.30 19.63
N PHE A 13 3.40 22.36 18.97
CA PHE A 13 4.48 21.38 19.16
C PHE A 13 4.99 21.36 20.61
N MET A 14 5.06 22.52 21.25
CA MET A 14 5.45 22.67 22.65
C MET A 14 4.47 21.96 23.60
N ILE A 15 3.16 22.15 23.35
CA ILE A 15 2.08 21.52 24.12
C ILE A 15 2.10 20.00 23.93
N ASP A 16 2.23 19.52 22.69
CA ASP A 16 2.25 18.09 22.38
C ASP A 16 3.42 17.34 23.05
N ASN A 17 4.53 18.03 23.34
CA ASN A 17 5.73 17.46 23.95
C ASN A 17 5.97 17.93 25.39
N CYS A 18 5.04 18.69 26.00
CA CYS A 18 5.18 19.25 27.35
C CYS A 18 6.51 20.02 27.56
N LEU A 19 6.93 20.82 26.57
CA LEU A 19 8.10 21.68 26.67
C LEU A 19 7.70 23.04 27.25
N ASP A 20 8.55 23.63 28.09
CA ASP A 20 8.34 25.00 28.61
C ASP A 20 9.16 26.04 27.81
N ASP A 21 10.30 25.63 27.26
CA ASP A 21 11.22 26.49 26.51
C ASP A 21 11.04 26.37 24.99
N TRP A 22 10.56 27.43 24.34
CA TRP A 22 10.37 27.50 22.89
C TRP A 22 11.67 27.33 22.08
N ARG A 23 12.82 27.66 22.69
CA ARG A 23 14.14 27.57 22.04
C ARG A 23 14.47 26.12 21.66
N ILE A 24 14.04 25.16 22.46
CA ILE A 24 14.26 23.72 22.23
C ILE A 24 13.43 23.24 21.03
N ALA A 25 12.24 23.81 20.83
CA ALA A 25 11.39 23.53 19.66
C ALA A 25 11.91 24.16 18.36
N MET A 26 12.85 25.12 18.45
CA MET A 26 13.31 25.90 17.31
C MET A 26 14.60 25.33 16.69
N THR A 27 14.44 24.44 15.70
CA THR A 27 15.58 23.87 14.96
C THR A 27 16.09 24.79 13.86
N TRP A 28 17.37 24.70 13.50
CA TRP A 28 17.96 25.49 12.40
C TRP A 28 17.23 25.30 11.06
N GLN A 29 16.80 24.06 10.78
CA GLN A 29 16.00 23.75 9.59
C GLN A 29 14.65 24.50 9.58
N ARG A 30 13.97 24.57 10.74
CA ARG A 30 12.71 25.31 10.89
C ARG A 30 12.93 26.81 10.73
N VAL A 31 14.01 27.36 11.30
CA VAL A 31 14.36 28.79 11.14
C VAL A 31 14.58 29.12 9.67
N LEU A 32 15.37 28.31 8.97
CA LEU A 32 15.63 28.49 7.53
C LEU A 32 14.34 28.40 6.71
N GLN A 33 13.44 27.47 7.03
CA GLN A 33 12.16 27.36 6.34
C GLN A 33 11.28 28.59 6.57
N ILE A 34 11.15 29.06 7.82
CA ILE A 34 10.38 30.28 8.13
C ILE A 34 11.00 31.48 7.40
N GLY A 35 12.33 31.61 7.43
CA GLY A 35 13.04 32.66 6.72
C GLY A 35 12.73 32.65 5.22
N ALA A 36 12.83 31.49 4.57
CA ALA A 36 12.51 31.34 3.16
C ALA A 36 11.05 31.68 2.84
N GLU A 37 10.08 31.23 3.65
CA GLU A 37 8.66 31.54 3.47
C GLU A 37 8.39 33.05 3.60
N VAL A 38 9.03 33.71 4.58
CA VAL A 38 8.92 35.16 4.77
C VAL A 38 9.56 35.90 3.60
N SER A 39 10.73 35.49 3.12
CA SER A 39 11.41 36.10 1.97
C SER A 39 10.54 36.01 0.70
N ILE A 40 9.97 34.83 0.40
CA ILE A 40 9.08 34.65 -0.76
C ILE A 40 7.85 35.57 -0.67
N CYS A 41 7.30 35.72 0.53
CA CYS A 41 6.12 36.57 0.74
C CYS A 41 6.45 38.06 0.91
N ALA A 42 7.71 38.42 1.15
CA ALA A 42 8.18 39.79 1.18
C ALA A 42 8.39 40.38 -0.23
N ILE A 43 8.63 39.53 -1.24
CA ILE A 43 8.75 40.00 -2.62
C ILE A 43 7.39 40.52 -3.09
N HIS A 44 7.30 41.84 -3.27
CA HIS A 44 6.16 42.56 -3.84
C HIS A 44 6.70 43.71 -4.70
N PRO A 45 5.99 44.15 -5.75
CA PRO A 45 6.33 45.38 -6.44
C PRO A 45 6.32 46.53 -5.43
N ILE A 46 7.44 47.24 -5.32
CA ILE A 46 7.58 48.38 -4.42
C ILE A 46 7.14 49.60 -5.24
N PRO A 47 6.26 50.46 -4.72
CA PRO A 47 5.85 51.66 -5.44
C PRO A 47 7.07 52.55 -5.71
N GLY A 48 7.54 52.58 -6.96
CA GLY A 48 8.67 53.39 -7.40
C GLY A 48 8.88 53.28 -8.91
N SER A 49 9.13 54.40 -9.58
CA SER A 49 9.34 54.46 -11.05
C SER A 49 10.76 54.04 -11.47
N ILE A 50 11.31 53.01 -10.83
CA ILE A 50 12.62 52.48 -11.20
C ILE A 50 12.44 51.70 -12.50
N ALA A 51 12.96 52.27 -13.57
CA ALA A 51 12.89 51.67 -14.89
C ALA A 51 14.26 51.15 -15.32
N PHE A 52 14.27 49.98 -15.94
CA PHE A 52 15.45 49.34 -16.50
C PHE A 52 15.31 49.25 -18.02
N ASP A 53 16.39 49.53 -18.75
CA ASP A 53 16.38 49.44 -20.21
C ASP A 53 16.62 47.98 -20.63
N TRP A 54 15.57 47.33 -21.15
CA TRP A 54 15.62 45.95 -21.60
C TRP A 54 15.88 45.91 -23.10
N THR A 55 17.02 45.33 -23.50
CA THR A 55 17.38 45.13 -24.90
C THR A 55 16.81 43.80 -25.43
N THR A 56 16.11 43.83 -26.57
CA THR A 56 15.54 42.62 -27.19
C THR A 56 15.83 42.58 -28.69
N HIS A 57 16.08 41.38 -29.20
CA HIS A 57 16.23 41.12 -30.62
C HIS A 57 14.85 40.76 -31.20
N MET A 58 14.26 41.68 -31.97
CA MET A 58 13.05 41.38 -32.73
C MET A 58 13.42 40.54 -33.95
N SER A 59 12.84 39.34 -34.05
CA SER A 59 12.92 38.51 -35.25
C SER A 59 11.67 38.76 -36.10
N ASN A 60 11.55 39.93 -36.72
CA ASN A 60 10.43 40.20 -37.62
C ASN A 60 10.65 39.44 -38.94
N LYS A 61 9.69 38.59 -39.33
CA LYS A 61 9.70 37.84 -40.61
C LYS A 61 9.64 38.75 -41.85
N ALA A 62 9.27 40.02 -41.71
CA ALA A 62 9.02 40.94 -42.82
C ALA A 62 10.19 41.86 -43.19
N GLU A 63 11.26 41.92 -42.38
CA GLU A 63 12.40 42.79 -42.66
C GLU A 63 13.69 42.09 -42.23
N TYR A 64 14.56 41.79 -43.19
CA TYR A 64 15.80 41.02 -43.01
C TYR A 64 16.86 41.74 -42.15
N HIS A 65 16.49 42.82 -41.46
CA HIS A 65 17.32 43.57 -40.53
C HIS A 65 16.85 43.28 -39.09
N SER A 66 17.68 42.59 -38.32
CA SER A 66 17.49 42.41 -36.88
C SER A 66 17.60 43.77 -36.17
N GLN A 67 16.48 44.45 -35.97
CA GLN A 67 16.46 45.69 -35.19
C GLN A 67 16.51 45.35 -33.70
N ILE A 68 17.58 45.83 -33.04
CA ILE A 68 17.70 45.80 -31.58
C ILE A 68 16.82 46.92 -31.04
N LYS A 69 15.72 46.59 -30.37
CA LYS A 69 14.84 47.56 -29.73
C LYS A 69 15.06 47.53 -28.23
N THR A 70 15.50 48.67 -27.69
CA THR A 70 15.63 48.89 -26.25
C THR A 70 14.36 49.54 -25.74
N VAL A 71 13.61 48.84 -24.89
CA VAL A 71 12.40 49.37 -24.28
C VAL A 71 12.64 49.54 -22.79
N ARG A 72 12.24 50.69 -22.26
CA ARG A 72 12.25 50.98 -20.85
C ARG A 72 11.12 50.21 -20.16
N VAL A 73 11.46 49.24 -19.33
CA VAL A 73 10.50 48.38 -18.61
C VAL A 73 10.59 48.67 -17.12
N TYR A 74 9.44 48.80 -16.47
CA TYR A 74 9.36 48.99 -15.02
C TYR A 74 9.70 47.70 -14.27
N VAL A 75 10.54 47.81 -13.24
CA VAL A 75 10.98 46.68 -12.40
C VAL A 75 9.78 45.97 -11.72
N ASP A 76 8.67 46.68 -11.54
CA ASP A 76 7.42 46.17 -10.98
C ASP A 76 6.90 44.92 -11.70
N ILE A 77 7.09 44.83 -13.02
CA ILE A 77 6.66 43.69 -13.82
C ILE A 77 7.49 42.46 -13.49
N LEU A 78 8.80 42.61 -13.33
CA LEU A 78 9.68 41.51 -12.95
C LEU A 78 9.42 41.07 -11.49
N LEU A 79 9.20 42.04 -10.59
CA LEU A 79 8.84 41.80 -9.19
C LEU A 79 7.42 41.22 -9.02
N SER A 80 6.58 41.29 -10.05
CA SER A 80 5.25 40.67 -10.04
C SER A 80 5.26 39.17 -10.30
N LEU A 81 6.28 38.63 -10.98
CA LEU A 81 6.38 37.19 -11.26
C LEU A 81 6.53 36.33 -9.99
N PRO A 82 7.40 36.69 -9.02
CA PRO A 82 7.53 35.95 -7.76
C PRO A 82 6.27 35.99 -6.89
N MET A 83 5.31 36.91 -7.14
CA MET A 83 4.05 36.93 -6.38
C MET A 83 3.23 35.65 -6.59
N PHE A 84 3.34 34.98 -7.75
CA PHE A 84 2.68 33.70 -7.98
C PHE A 84 3.24 32.56 -7.14
N PHE A 85 4.47 32.66 -6.62
CA PHE A 85 4.98 31.65 -5.70
C PHE A 85 4.12 31.56 -4.44
N ARG A 86 3.42 32.64 -4.04
CA ARG A 86 2.49 32.65 -2.90
C ARG A 86 1.31 31.66 -3.06
N LEU A 87 1.06 31.10 -4.24
CA LEU A 87 0.04 30.06 -4.46
C LEU A 87 0.27 28.81 -3.59
N TYR A 88 1.48 28.56 -3.09
CA TYR A 88 1.72 27.46 -2.13
C TYR A 88 0.86 27.59 -0.86
N LEU A 89 0.48 28.81 -0.48
CA LEU A 89 -0.37 29.07 0.68
C LEU A 89 -1.78 28.50 0.49
N ILE A 90 -2.29 28.44 -0.75
CA ILE A 90 -3.60 27.82 -1.03
C ILE A 90 -3.56 26.34 -0.67
N CYS A 91 -2.50 25.62 -1.07
CA CYS A 91 -2.31 24.23 -0.68
C CYS A 91 -2.25 24.07 0.84
N ARG A 92 -1.60 24.99 1.57
CA ARG A 92 -1.54 24.97 3.04
C ARG A 92 -2.90 25.21 3.68
N VAL A 93 -3.69 26.15 3.18
CA VAL A 93 -5.04 26.44 3.70
C VAL A 93 -5.99 25.28 3.44
N MET A 94 -5.91 24.67 2.25
CA MET A 94 -6.68 23.48 1.90
C MET A 94 -6.41 22.33 2.90
N LEU A 95 -5.16 22.13 3.32
CA LEU A 95 -4.80 21.13 4.34
C LEU A 95 -5.43 21.44 5.69
N LEU A 96 -5.32 22.69 6.13
CA LEU A 96 -5.77 23.11 7.45
C LEU A 96 -7.30 23.04 7.57
N HIS A 97 -8.03 23.28 6.48
CA HIS A 97 -9.50 23.32 6.50
C HIS A 97 -10.16 22.01 6.04
N SER A 98 -9.40 21.08 5.45
CA SER A 98 -9.95 19.79 5.03
C SER A 98 -10.21 18.90 6.23
N LYS A 99 -11.50 18.71 6.55
CA LYS A 99 -11.97 17.82 7.62
C LYS A 99 -11.39 16.40 7.53
N LEU A 100 -11.08 15.92 6.32
CA LEU A 100 -10.48 14.61 6.09
C LEU A 100 -9.10 14.45 6.76
N PHE A 101 -8.29 15.51 6.79
CA PHE A 101 -6.91 15.48 7.30
C PHE A 101 -6.76 16.09 8.70
N THR A 102 -7.75 16.82 9.18
CA THR A 102 -7.76 17.41 10.52
C THR A 102 -8.55 16.60 11.54
N ASP A 103 -9.34 15.61 11.12
CA ASP A 103 -10.09 14.76 12.04
C ASP A 103 -9.18 13.98 13.01
N ALA A 104 -9.63 13.86 14.26
CA ALA A 104 -8.87 13.17 15.30
C ALA A 104 -8.68 11.68 14.97
N SER A 105 -9.68 11.06 14.35
CA SER A 105 -9.64 9.65 13.94
C SER A 105 -8.57 9.42 12.87
N SER A 106 -8.51 10.29 11.85
CA SER A 106 -7.49 10.17 10.80
C SER A 106 -6.10 10.40 11.36
N ARG A 107 -5.92 11.39 12.25
CA ARG A 107 -4.63 11.63 12.95
C ARG A 107 -4.18 10.45 13.79
N SER A 108 -5.10 9.81 14.52
CA SER A 108 -4.82 8.61 15.31
C SER A 108 -4.36 7.44 14.43
N ILE A 109 -5.09 7.15 13.34
CA ILE A 109 -4.70 6.12 12.35
C ILE A 109 -3.33 6.43 11.73
N GLY A 110 -3.06 7.70 11.42
CA GLY A 110 -1.77 8.15 10.90
C GLY A 110 -0.63 7.92 11.90
N ALA A 111 -0.85 8.18 13.19
CA ALA A 111 0.13 7.93 14.24
C ALA A 111 0.46 6.43 14.39
N PHE A 112 -0.54 5.56 14.37
CA PHE A 112 -0.33 4.10 14.40
C PHE A 112 0.51 3.60 13.21
N ASN A 113 0.30 4.17 12.03
CA ASN A 113 1.04 3.82 10.82
C ASN A 113 2.35 4.61 10.64
N ARG A 114 2.71 5.48 11.61
CA ARG A 114 3.87 6.40 11.54
C ARG A 114 3.87 7.28 10.27
N ILE A 115 2.69 7.64 9.78
CA ILE A 115 2.52 8.50 8.60
C ILE A 115 2.39 9.96 9.07
N LYS A 116 3.28 10.83 8.58
CA LYS A 116 3.18 12.28 8.78
C LYS A 116 2.25 12.90 7.74
N PHE A 117 1.27 13.69 8.18
CA PHE A 117 0.34 14.43 7.32
C PHE A 117 1.06 15.61 6.62
N ASN A 118 1.79 15.29 5.56
CA ASN A 118 2.53 16.26 4.76
C ASN A 118 1.73 16.74 3.53
N THR A 119 2.08 17.90 2.98
CA THR A 119 1.54 18.43 1.71
C THR A 119 1.63 17.42 0.57
N ARG A 120 2.75 16.71 0.46
CA ARG A 120 2.98 15.66 -0.54
C ARG A 120 2.01 14.49 -0.39
N PHE A 121 1.72 14.07 0.85
CA PHE A 121 0.77 13.00 1.12
C PHE A 121 -0.63 13.41 0.66
N VAL A 122 -1.04 14.64 0.95
CA VAL A 122 -2.37 15.11 0.57
C VAL A 122 -2.54 15.31 -0.93
N VAL A 123 -1.54 15.87 -1.61
CA VAL A 123 -1.59 15.96 -3.08
C VAL A 123 -1.71 14.56 -3.69
N LYS A 124 -0.98 13.57 -3.16
CA LYS A 124 -1.10 12.16 -3.58
C LYS A 124 -2.49 11.59 -3.31
N THR A 125 -3.07 11.87 -2.14
CA THR A 125 -4.42 11.43 -1.77
C THR A 125 -5.49 12.07 -2.66
N LEU A 126 -5.42 13.37 -2.91
CA LEU A 126 -6.35 14.09 -3.80
C LEU A 126 -6.27 13.57 -5.25
N MET A 127 -5.05 13.34 -5.75
CA MET A 127 -4.82 12.69 -7.04
C MET A 127 -5.32 11.25 -7.10
N THR A 128 -5.56 10.59 -5.96
CA THR A 128 -6.11 9.24 -5.92
C THR A 128 -7.65 9.26 -5.90
N ILE A 129 -8.25 10.17 -5.12
CA ILE A 129 -9.72 10.25 -4.96
C ILE A 129 -10.38 10.81 -6.23
N CYS A 130 -10.01 12.02 -6.64
CA CYS A 130 -10.61 12.73 -7.78
C CYS A 130 -9.53 13.25 -8.75
N PRO A 131 -8.76 12.37 -9.43
CA PRO A 131 -7.65 12.79 -10.28
C PRO A 131 -8.05 13.76 -11.39
N GLY A 132 -9.21 13.53 -12.03
CA GLY A 132 -9.67 14.34 -13.17
C GLY A 132 -9.97 15.79 -12.77
N THR A 133 -10.73 16.00 -11.71
CA THR A 133 -11.07 17.34 -11.22
C THR A 133 -9.83 18.09 -10.74
N VAL A 134 -8.94 17.42 -9.99
CA VAL A 134 -7.70 18.04 -9.48
C VAL A 134 -6.78 18.43 -10.63
N LEU A 135 -6.59 17.54 -11.61
CA LEU A 135 -5.76 17.82 -12.77
C LEU A 135 -6.34 18.94 -13.65
N LEU A 136 -7.67 18.97 -13.84
CA LEU A 136 -8.34 20.03 -14.58
C LEU A 136 -8.16 21.40 -13.93
N VAL A 137 -8.39 21.50 -12.62
CA VAL A 137 -8.18 22.74 -11.87
C VAL A 137 -6.71 23.18 -11.96
N PHE A 138 -5.78 22.25 -11.82
CA PHE A 138 -4.35 22.52 -11.95
C PHE A 138 -3.98 23.05 -13.34
N ILE A 139 -4.39 22.37 -14.41
CA ILE A 139 -4.13 22.77 -15.80
C ILE A 139 -4.71 24.16 -16.08
N LEU A 140 -5.98 24.41 -15.74
CA LEU A 140 -6.62 25.70 -15.98
C LEU A 140 -5.95 26.83 -15.19
N SER A 141 -5.55 26.59 -13.95
CA SER A 141 -4.85 27.59 -13.14
C SER A 141 -3.48 27.95 -13.73
N LEU A 142 -2.67 26.95 -14.08
CA LEU A 142 -1.36 27.16 -14.70
C LEU A 142 -1.48 27.86 -16.06
N PHE A 143 -2.49 27.49 -16.83
CA PHE A 143 -2.77 28.09 -18.13
C PHE A 143 -3.07 29.59 -18.02
N ILE A 144 -3.93 29.99 -17.09
CA ILE A 144 -4.26 31.40 -16.85
C ILE A 144 -3.02 32.17 -16.35
N ILE A 145 -2.27 31.59 -15.39
CA ILE A 145 -1.07 32.20 -14.83
C ILE A 145 0.00 32.38 -15.92
N ALA A 146 0.30 31.35 -16.70
CA ALA A 146 1.29 31.41 -17.77
C ALA A 146 0.89 32.43 -18.86
N SER A 147 -0.40 32.50 -19.21
CA SER A 147 -0.92 33.48 -20.18
C SER A 147 -0.74 34.91 -19.69
N TRP A 148 -1.01 35.17 -18.42
CA TRP A 148 -0.80 36.47 -17.80
C TRP A 148 0.68 36.84 -17.72
N ILE A 149 1.53 35.90 -17.28
CA ILE A 149 2.98 36.10 -17.14
C ILE A 149 3.63 36.37 -18.50
N LEU A 150 3.24 35.63 -19.54
CA LEU A 150 3.71 35.84 -20.91
C LEU A 150 3.32 37.23 -21.43
N ARG A 151 2.05 37.63 -21.22
CA ARG A 151 1.57 38.97 -21.57
C ARG A 151 2.41 40.03 -20.85
N ALA A 152 2.66 39.88 -19.56
CA ALA A 152 3.42 40.85 -18.78
C ALA A 152 4.85 41.04 -19.32
N CYS A 153 5.50 39.96 -19.77
CA CYS A 153 6.85 40.05 -20.35
C CYS A 153 6.89 40.61 -21.79
N GLU A 154 5.91 40.30 -22.64
CA GLU A 154 5.92 40.70 -24.06
C GLU A 154 5.17 42.02 -24.36
N SER A 155 4.21 42.43 -23.52
CA SER A 155 3.31 43.57 -23.80
C SER A 155 4.04 44.91 -23.97
N ASN A 156 5.21 45.10 -23.35
CA ASN A 156 5.99 46.34 -23.50
C ASN A 156 6.82 46.37 -24.79
N HIS A 157 7.23 45.21 -25.30
CA HIS A 157 8.12 45.11 -26.45
C HIS A 157 7.36 45.07 -27.78
N ASP A 158 6.21 44.38 -27.81
CA ASP A 158 5.36 44.26 -28.99
C ASP A 158 3.86 44.43 -28.66
N PRO A 159 3.39 45.69 -28.51
CA PRO A 159 1.99 45.97 -28.20
C PRO A 159 1.02 45.59 -29.33
N LYS A 160 1.49 45.41 -30.57
CA LYS A 160 0.63 45.06 -31.72
C LYS A 160 0.20 43.60 -31.68
N HIS A 161 1.11 42.67 -31.39
CA HIS A 161 0.78 41.23 -31.32
C HIS A 161 0.44 40.75 -29.90
N HIS A 162 1.06 41.32 -28.87
CA HIS A 162 0.88 40.87 -27.47
C HIS A 162 0.03 41.83 -26.61
N GLY A 163 -0.57 42.86 -27.22
CA GLY A 163 -1.48 43.80 -26.54
C GLY A 163 -2.82 43.19 -26.11
N ASN A 164 -3.26 42.09 -26.73
CA ASN A 164 -4.51 41.37 -26.39
C ASN A 164 -4.20 40.09 -25.59
N LEU A 165 -4.91 39.86 -24.48
CA LEU A 165 -4.69 38.69 -23.61
C LEU A 165 -4.98 37.38 -24.37
N LEU A 166 -5.93 37.42 -25.31
CA LEU A 166 -6.31 36.27 -26.13
C LEU A 166 -5.15 35.75 -26.99
N ASN A 167 -4.27 36.64 -27.48
CA ASN A 167 -3.11 36.23 -28.27
C ASN A 167 -2.06 35.52 -27.41
N SER A 168 -1.83 35.99 -26.18
CA SER A 168 -0.96 35.31 -25.21
C SER A 168 -1.55 33.98 -24.77
N MET A 169 -2.88 33.92 -24.56
CA MET A 169 -3.62 32.70 -24.23
C MET A 169 -3.54 31.66 -25.37
N TRP A 170 -3.66 32.10 -26.62
CA TRP A 170 -3.46 31.26 -27.80
C TRP A 170 -2.05 30.69 -27.88
N LEU A 171 -1.02 31.53 -27.73
CA LEU A 171 0.38 31.10 -27.76
C LEU A 171 0.68 30.09 -26.64
N ILE A 172 0.20 30.33 -25.42
CA ILE A 172 0.35 29.36 -24.32
C ILE A 172 -0.41 28.06 -24.62
N ALA A 173 -1.63 28.11 -25.18
CA ALA A 173 -2.39 26.89 -25.50
C ALA A 173 -1.65 26.00 -26.51
N VAL A 174 -1.18 26.61 -27.60
CA VAL A 174 -0.42 25.94 -28.68
C VAL A 174 0.91 25.40 -28.17
N THR A 175 1.56 26.11 -27.25
CA THR A 175 2.83 25.68 -26.62
C THR A 175 2.62 24.57 -25.59
N PHE A 176 1.59 24.68 -24.75
CA PHE A 176 1.24 23.71 -23.71
C PHE A 176 0.82 22.37 -24.30
N LEU A 177 0.14 22.39 -25.45
CA LEU A 177 -0.21 21.20 -26.22
C LEU A 177 0.92 20.70 -27.13
N ALA A 178 2.09 21.36 -27.11
CA ALA A 178 3.25 21.04 -27.93
C ALA A 178 2.97 21.01 -29.46
N ILE A 179 2.07 21.88 -29.94
CA ILE A 179 1.72 22.01 -31.37
C ILE A 179 2.70 22.94 -32.09
N GLY A 180 2.87 24.17 -31.59
CA GLY A 180 3.84 25.14 -32.11
C GLY A 180 3.64 25.63 -33.55
N TYR A 181 2.51 26.26 -33.88
CA TYR A 181 2.24 26.79 -35.23
C TYR A 181 3.25 27.85 -35.72
N GLY A 182 3.81 28.66 -34.81
CA GLY A 182 4.81 29.68 -35.14
C GLY A 182 4.27 30.94 -35.82
N ASP A 183 2.97 31.20 -35.65
CA ASP A 183 2.24 32.40 -36.05
C ASP A 183 2.51 33.57 -35.09
N ILE A 184 2.60 33.30 -33.78
CA ILE A 184 3.00 34.23 -32.73
C ILE A 184 4.18 33.63 -31.98
N VAL A 185 5.24 34.41 -31.75
CA VAL A 185 6.46 33.95 -31.07
C VAL A 185 6.93 34.96 -30.01
N PRO A 186 7.48 34.50 -28.87
CA PRO A 186 8.03 35.40 -27.86
C PRO A 186 9.38 35.97 -28.32
N ASN A 187 9.53 37.28 -28.21
CA ASN A 187 10.76 37.98 -28.57
C ASN A 187 11.68 38.16 -27.34
N THR A 188 11.13 38.25 -26.14
CA THR A 188 11.90 38.45 -24.90
C THR A 188 12.47 37.14 -24.36
N TYR A 189 13.62 37.21 -23.67
CA TYR A 189 14.19 36.06 -22.96
C TYR A 189 13.23 35.54 -21.86
N CYS A 190 12.49 36.43 -21.21
CA CYS A 190 11.47 36.04 -20.24
C CYS A 190 10.36 35.22 -20.91
N GLY A 191 9.77 35.73 -22.01
CA GLY A 191 8.72 35.05 -22.76
C GLY A 191 9.16 33.68 -23.27
N ARG A 192 10.39 33.57 -23.77
CA ARG A 192 10.99 32.29 -24.18
C ARG A 192 11.12 31.32 -23.01
N ALA A 193 11.59 31.78 -21.85
CA ALA A 193 11.68 30.94 -20.65
C ALA A 193 10.29 30.43 -20.21
N ILE A 194 9.27 31.30 -20.26
CA ILE A 194 7.89 30.93 -19.93
C ILE A 194 7.35 29.90 -20.91
N CYS A 195 7.60 30.03 -22.21
CA CYS A 195 7.19 29.05 -23.21
C CYS A 195 7.86 27.69 -22.99
N VAL A 196 9.16 27.66 -22.65
CA VAL A 196 9.88 26.41 -22.32
C VAL A 196 9.27 25.75 -21.07
N VAL A 197 9.05 26.51 -20.00
CA VAL A 197 8.44 25.99 -18.76
C VAL A 197 7.00 25.52 -19.01
N SER A 198 6.22 26.24 -19.81
CA SER A 198 4.85 25.89 -20.17
C SER A 198 4.79 24.62 -21.00
N GLY A 199 5.71 24.44 -21.95
CA GLY A 199 5.84 23.21 -22.73
C GLY A 199 6.21 22.00 -21.86
N LEU A 200 7.22 22.14 -20.98
CA LEU A 200 7.62 21.07 -20.06
C LEU A 200 6.47 20.68 -19.12
N THR A 201 5.73 21.68 -18.62
CA THR A 201 4.58 21.47 -17.74
C THR A 201 3.43 20.82 -18.49
N GLY A 202 3.17 21.21 -19.74
CA GLY A 202 2.16 20.62 -20.61
C GLY A 202 2.41 19.14 -20.90
N VAL A 203 3.65 18.77 -21.23
CA VAL A 203 4.07 17.36 -21.40
C VAL A 203 3.88 16.58 -20.10
N SER A 204 4.29 17.15 -18.96
CA SER A 204 4.14 16.52 -17.64
C SER A 204 2.68 16.28 -17.25
N CYS A 205 1.81 17.26 -17.53
CA CYS A 205 0.36 17.15 -17.31
C CYS A 205 -0.26 16.10 -18.23
N THR A 206 0.14 16.05 -19.50
CA THR A 206 -0.34 15.06 -20.48
C THR A 206 0.04 13.64 -20.06
N ALA A 207 1.29 13.42 -19.64
CA ALA A 207 1.74 12.11 -19.13
C ALA A 207 0.94 11.68 -17.89
N THR A 208 0.67 12.61 -16.98
CA THR A 208 -0.15 12.34 -15.78
C THR A 208 -1.59 12.01 -16.14
N MET A 209 -2.18 12.72 -17.10
CA MET A 209 -3.53 12.45 -17.61
C MET A 209 -3.64 11.04 -18.19
N VAL A 210 -2.69 10.63 -19.04
CA VAL A 210 -2.66 9.28 -19.61
C VAL A 210 -2.57 8.21 -18.53
N ALA A 211 -1.72 8.40 -17.51
CA ALA A 211 -1.60 7.47 -16.39
C ALA A 211 -2.90 7.36 -15.57
N VAL A 212 -3.62 8.46 -15.38
CA VAL A 212 -4.93 8.48 -14.72
C VAL A 212 -5.97 7.76 -15.56
N LEU A 213 -6.04 8.05 -16.85
CA LEU A 213 -7.00 7.44 -17.78
C LEU A 213 -6.79 5.93 -17.86
N ALA A 214 -5.54 5.46 -17.93
CA ALA A 214 -5.22 4.04 -17.91
C ALA A 214 -5.82 3.33 -16.67
N ARG A 215 -5.59 3.89 -15.47
CA ARG A 215 -6.15 3.34 -14.22
C ARG A 215 -7.68 3.39 -14.15
N LYS A 216 -8.31 4.38 -14.77
CA LYS A 216 -9.78 4.52 -14.78
C LYS A 216 -10.44 3.64 -15.84
N LEU A 217 -9.71 3.24 -16.89
CA LEU A 217 -10.15 2.30 -17.91
C LEU A 217 -9.93 0.84 -17.49
N GLU A 218 -9.09 0.59 -16.48
CA GLU A 218 -8.97 -0.74 -15.89
C GLU A 218 -10.28 -1.16 -15.22
N LEU A 219 -10.85 -2.28 -15.71
CA LEU A 219 -12.04 -2.89 -15.13
C LEU A 219 -11.78 -3.26 -13.67
N THR A 220 -12.71 -2.90 -12.80
CA THR A 220 -12.69 -3.32 -11.41
C THR A 220 -12.79 -4.85 -11.30
N ARG A 221 -12.41 -5.42 -10.14
CA ARG A 221 -12.51 -6.88 -9.92
C ARG A 221 -13.93 -7.42 -10.15
N ALA A 222 -14.95 -6.66 -9.74
CA ALA A 222 -16.35 -7.02 -9.93
C ALA A 222 -16.76 -6.97 -11.41
N GLU A 223 -16.41 -5.89 -12.12
CA GLU A 223 -16.69 -5.77 -13.56
C GLU A 223 -15.96 -6.84 -14.37
N LYS A 224 -14.70 -7.13 -14.02
CA LYS A 224 -13.92 -8.21 -14.64
C LYS A 224 -14.55 -9.58 -14.42
N HIS A 225 -15.10 -9.83 -13.23
CA HIS A 225 -15.85 -11.06 -12.94
C HIS A 225 -17.09 -11.17 -13.83
N VAL A 226 -17.89 -10.09 -13.93
CA VAL A 226 -19.08 -10.04 -14.81
C VAL A 226 -18.68 -10.22 -16.27
N HIS A 227 -17.60 -9.57 -16.72
CA HIS A 227 -17.07 -9.70 -18.08
C HIS A 227 -16.65 -11.14 -18.39
N ASN A 228 -15.94 -11.80 -17.47
CA ASN A 228 -15.53 -13.19 -17.63
C ASN A 228 -16.73 -14.13 -17.71
N PHE A 229 -17.73 -13.94 -16.84
CA PHE A 229 -18.97 -14.72 -16.87
C PHE A 229 -19.75 -14.53 -18.18
N MET A 230 -19.85 -13.28 -18.65
CA MET A 230 -20.47 -12.96 -19.93
C MET A 230 -19.75 -13.65 -21.08
N MET A 231 -18.41 -13.66 -21.07
CA MET A 231 -17.62 -14.30 -22.11
C MET A 231 -17.77 -15.83 -22.11
N ASP A 232 -17.77 -16.46 -20.93
CA ASP A 232 -18.00 -17.91 -20.81
C ASP A 232 -19.39 -18.32 -21.32
N THR A 233 -20.42 -17.54 -20.97
CA THR A 233 -21.79 -17.75 -21.47
C THR A 233 -21.86 -17.64 -22.99
N GLN A 234 -21.18 -16.65 -23.58
CA GLN A 234 -21.13 -16.49 -25.04
C GLN A 234 -20.37 -17.63 -25.74
N LEU A 235 -19.22 -18.05 -25.20
CA LEU A 235 -18.44 -19.16 -25.76
C LEU A 235 -19.21 -20.47 -25.69
N THR A 236 -19.90 -20.74 -24.59
CA THR A 236 -20.77 -21.92 -24.46
C THR A 236 -21.88 -21.95 -25.52
N LYS A 237 -22.52 -20.80 -25.79
CA LYS A 237 -23.51 -20.69 -26.89
C LYS A 237 -22.89 -20.96 -28.26
N ARG A 238 -21.73 -20.37 -28.54
CA ARG A 238 -20.99 -20.59 -29.81
C ARG A 238 -20.55 -22.04 -29.96
N LEU A 239 -20.12 -22.70 -28.89
CA LEU A 239 -19.71 -24.10 -28.88
C LEU A 239 -20.89 -25.00 -29.26
N LYS A 240 -22.07 -24.79 -28.65
CA LYS A 240 -23.30 -25.52 -28.97
C LYS A 240 -23.71 -25.32 -30.44
N ASN A 241 -23.67 -24.08 -30.95
CA ASN A 241 -24.00 -23.79 -32.35
C ASN A 241 -23.01 -24.43 -33.33
N ALA A 242 -21.70 -24.39 -33.03
CA ALA A 242 -20.68 -25.03 -33.85
C ALA A 242 -20.85 -26.55 -33.86
N ALA A 243 -21.12 -27.16 -32.70
CA ALA A 243 -21.38 -28.59 -32.59
C ALA A 243 -22.63 -29.01 -33.38
N ALA A 244 -23.72 -28.22 -33.30
CA ALA A 244 -24.92 -28.45 -34.09
C ALA A 244 -24.65 -28.39 -35.61
N ASN A 245 -23.83 -27.44 -36.06
CA ASN A 245 -23.42 -27.35 -37.46
C ASN A 245 -22.56 -28.55 -37.90
N VAL A 246 -21.64 -29.02 -37.05
CA VAL A 246 -20.86 -30.24 -37.33
C VAL A 246 -21.81 -31.42 -37.55
N LEU A 247 -22.74 -31.66 -36.62
CA LEU A 247 -23.73 -32.75 -36.76
C LEU A 247 -24.60 -32.59 -38.01
N ARG A 248 -25.09 -31.38 -38.29
CA ARG A 248 -25.90 -31.07 -39.47
C ARG A 248 -25.16 -31.42 -40.76
N GLU A 249 -23.93 -30.94 -40.92
CA GLU A 249 -23.16 -31.19 -42.14
C GLU A 249 -22.71 -32.66 -42.24
N THR A 250 -22.38 -33.33 -41.13
CA THR A 250 -22.11 -34.78 -41.13
C THR A 250 -23.30 -35.58 -41.65
N TRP A 251 -24.50 -35.28 -41.16
CA TRP A 251 -25.72 -35.95 -41.62
C TRP A 251 -26.02 -35.66 -43.09
N LEU A 252 -25.87 -34.41 -43.54
CA LEU A 252 -26.09 -34.04 -44.95
C LEU A 252 -25.09 -34.74 -45.87
N ILE A 253 -23.81 -34.87 -45.47
CA ILE A 253 -22.81 -35.64 -46.20
C ILE A 253 -23.25 -37.11 -46.30
N TYR A 254 -23.65 -37.73 -45.19
CA TYR A 254 -24.13 -39.11 -45.18
C TYR A 254 -25.36 -39.31 -46.08
N LYS A 255 -26.35 -38.42 -45.99
CA LYS A 255 -27.55 -38.44 -46.84
C LYS A 255 -27.22 -38.41 -48.32
N TYR A 256 -26.41 -37.43 -48.76
CA TYR A 256 -26.09 -37.25 -50.18
C TYR A 256 -25.04 -38.24 -50.72
N THR A 257 -24.40 -39.05 -49.87
CA THR A 257 -23.43 -40.08 -50.28
C THR A 257 -23.98 -41.50 -50.19
N LYS A 258 -24.90 -41.79 -49.26
CA LYS A 258 -25.39 -43.15 -48.98
C LYS A 258 -26.90 -43.36 -49.16
N LEU A 259 -27.73 -42.32 -48.99
CA LEU A 259 -29.20 -42.45 -49.08
C LEU A 259 -29.80 -42.03 -50.43
N VAL A 260 -29.00 -41.61 -51.41
CA VAL A 260 -29.49 -41.15 -52.73
C VAL A 260 -29.02 -42.11 -53.83
N LYS A 261 -29.91 -42.45 -54.77
CA LYS A 261 -29.66 -43.38 -55.88
C LYS A 261 -28.60 -42.89 -56.88
N ILE A 262 -28.48 -41.57 -57.09
CA ILE A 262 -27.47 -40.93 -57.94
C ILE A 262 -26.73 -39.85 -57.13
N VAL A 263 -25.41 -40.01 -56.97
CA VAL A 263 -24.58 -39.13 -56.15
C VAL A 263 -24.19 -37.87 -56.93
N ASN A 264 -24.47 -36.70 -56.36
CA ASN A 264 -24.19 -35.42 -56.98
C ASN A 264 -22.92 -34.78 -56.35
N THR A 265 -21.78 -34.92 -57.00
CA THR A 265 -20.44 -34.63 -56.45
C THR A 265 -20.26 -33.16 -56.01
N SER A 266 -20.86 -32.21 -56.73
CA SER A 266 -20.81 -30.78 -56.40
C SER A 266 -21.54 -30.42 -55.09
N LYS A 267 -22.69 -31.04 -54.82
CA LYS A 267 -23.43 -30.84 -53.56
C LYS A 267 -22.68 -31.44 -52.38
N VAL A 268 -22.11 -32.64 -52.54
CA VAL A 268 -21.30 -33.30 -51.52
C VAL A 268 -20.08 -32.44 -51.15
N ARG A 269 -19.35 -31.91 -52.15
CA ARG A 269 -18.19 -31.03 -51.92
C ARG A 269 -18.56 -29.75 -51.15
N THR A 270 -19.76 -29.21 -51.40
CA THR A 270 -20.26 -28.04 -50.68
C THR A 270 -20.50 -28.33 -49.19
N HIS A 271 -21.13 -29.47 -48.87
CA HIS A 271 -21.33 -29.89 -47.48
C HIS A 271 -20.02 -30.30 -46.79
N GLN A 272 -19.08 -30.91 -47.51
CA GLN A 272 -17.74 -31.19 -46.99
C GLN A 272 -16.96 -29.93 -46.61
N ARG A 273 -17.04 -28.86 -47.44
CA ARG A 273 -16.43 -27.56 -47.09
C ARG A 273 -17.08 -26.96 -45.84
N LYS A 274 -18.42 -26.96 -45.76
CA LYS A 274 -19.15 -26.46 -44.58
C LYS A 274 -18.85 -27.27 -43.32
N PHE A 275 -18.72 -28.59 -43.44
CA PHE A 275 -18.31 -29.48 -42.35
C PHE A 275 -16.90 -29.14 -41.85
N LEU A 276 -15.93 -28.97 -42.75
CA LEU A 276 -14.57 -28.59 -42.36
C LEU A 276 -14.54 -27.21 -41.68
N GLN A 277 -15.30 -26.24 -42.20
CA GLN A 277 -15.47 -24.92 -41.57
C GLN A 277 -16.09 -25.03 -40.17
N ALA A 278 -17.11 -25.89 -39.99
CA ALA A 278 -17.74 -26.13 -38.69
C ALA A 278 -16.77 -26.78 -37.69
N ILE A 279 -15.95 -27.75 -38.13
CA ILE A 279 -14.90 -28.36 -37.29
C ILE A 279 -13.85 -27.33 -36.89
N HIS A 280 -13.37 -26.50 -37.82
CA HIS A 280 -12.40 -25.46 -37.51
C HIS A 280 -12.98 -24.43 -36.53
N SER A 281 -14.23 -24.02 -36.72
CA SER A 281 -14.95 -23.13 -35.81
C SER A 281 -15.08 -23.75 -34.41
N LEU A 282 -15.49 -25.03 -34.31
CA LEU A 282 -15.61 -25.75 -33.04
C LEU A 282 -14.27 -25.83 -32.31
N ARG A 283 -13.19 -26.20 -33.01
CA ARG A 283 -11.83 -26.27 -32.43
C ARG A 283 -11.37 -24.91 -31.93
N LYS A 284 -11.62 -23.83 -32.69
CA LYS A 284 -11.29 -22.46 -32.29
C LYS A 284 -12.03 -22.05 -31.02
N VAL A 285 -13.35 -22.24 -30.98
CA VAL A 285 -14.17 -21.90 -29.79
C VAL A 285 -13.73 -22.71 -28.56
N LYS A 286 -13.42 -24.00 -28.73
CA LYS A 286 -12.91 -24.85 -27.63
C LYS A 286 -11.55 -24.37 -27.10
N LEU A 287 -10.67 -23.92 -27.99
CA LEU A 287 -9.37 -23.33 -27.60
C LEU A 287 -9.57 -22.03 -26.82
N ASP A 288 -10.46 -21.16 -27.28
CA ASP A 288 -10.77 -19.89 -26.61
C ASP A 288 -11.43 -20.10 -25.24
N GLN A 289 -12.30 -21.11 -25.10
CA GLN A 289 -12.88 -21.50 -23.82
C GLN A 289 -11.82 -22.01 -22.83
N ARG A 290 -10.86 -22.82 -23.29
CA ARG A 290 -9.74 -23.27 -22.44
C ARG A 290 -8.92 -22.08 -21.94
N LYS A 291 -8.54 -21.15 -22.82
CA LYS A 291 -7.80 -19.93 -22.43
C LYS A 291 -8.54 -19.12 -21.36
N LEU A 292 -9.86 -18.97 -21.50
CA LEU A 292 -10.66 -18.27 -20.50
C LEU A 292 -10.66 -19.02 -19.14
N THR A 293 -10.81 -20.34 -19.18
CA THR A 293 -10.80 -21.20 -17.99
C THR A 293 -9.44 -21.14 -17.28
N ASP A 294 -8.34 -21.20 -18.01
CA ASP A 294 -6.98 -21.11 -17.46
C ASP A 294 -6.75 -19.77 -16.74
N ASN A 295 -7.25 -18.66 -17.31
CA ASN A 295 -7.19 -17.33 -16.68
C ASN A 295 -8.04 -17.23 -15.39
N VAL A 296 -9.19 -17.92 -15.33
CA VAL A 296 -10.03 -17.97 -14.12
C VAL A 296 -9.36 -18.83 -13.04
N ASN A 297 -8.79 -19.97 -13.44
CA ASN A 297 -8.09 -20.87 -12.54
C ASN A 297 -6.90 -20.17 -11.88
N ALA A 298 -6.10 -19.40 -12.63
CA ALA A 298 -4.98 -18.66 -12.04
C ALA A 298 -5.38 -17.71 -10.89
N VAL A 299 -6.56 -17.07 -10.96
CA VAL A 299 -7.08 -16.21 -9.87
C VAL A 299 -7.68 -17.05 -8.75
N SER A 300 -8.40 -18.12 -9.08
CA SER A 300 -8.95 -19.07 -8.10
C SER A 300 -7.86 -19.76 -7.30
N ASP A 301 -6.71 -20.07 -7.91
CA ASP A 301 -5.62 -20.79 -7.29
C ASP A 301 -5.01 -19.98 -6.14
N ILE A 302 -4.93 -18.64 -6.26
CA ILE A 302 -4.49 -17.78 -5.15
C ILE A 302 -5.46 -17.87 -3.95
N ALA A 303 -6.77 -17.87 -4.19
CA ALA A 303 -7.76 -17.97 -3.12
C ALA A 303 -7.76 -19.38 -2.47
N ARG A 304 -7.58 -20.43 -3.28
CA ARG A 304 -7.43 -21.81 -2.79
C ARG A 304 -6.15 -21.98 -1.98
N LEU A 305 -5.04 -21.37 -2.40
CA LEU A 305 -3.79 -21.34 -1.65
C LEU A 305 -3.99 -20.66 -0.29
N GLN A 306 -4.71 -19.54 -0.20
CA GLN A 306 -5.01 -18.90 1.08
C GLN A 306 -5.80 -19.80 2.02
N SER A 307 -6.82 -20.49 1.49
CA SER A 307 -7.64 -21.42 2.30
C SER A 307 -6.81 -22.62 2.78
N SER A 308 -6.02 -23.21 1.87
CA SER A 308 -5.12 -24.33 2.21
C SER A 308 -4.07 -23.93 3.25
N VAL A 309 -3.47 -22.76 3.12
CA VAL A 309 -2.51 -22.23 4.10
C VAL A 309 -3.19 -22.03 5.46
N TYR A 310 -4.42 -21.52 5.48
CA TYR A 310 -5.18 -21.37 6.73
C TYR A 310 -5.44 -22.71 7.42
N ASP A 311 -5.84 -23.74 6.65
CA ASP A 311 -6.06 -25.09 7.17
C ASP A 311 -4.76 -25.71 7.72
N ILE A 312 -3.64 -25.56 7.01
CA ILE A 312 -2.32 -26.04 7.44
C ILE A 312 -1.88 -25.35 8.73
N VAL A 313 -2.02 -24.02 8.83
CA VAL A 313 -1.65 -23.26 10.04
C VAL A 313 -2.52 -23.69 11.22
N THR A 314 -3.82 -23.90 10.99
CA THR A 314 -4.74 -24.38 12.02
C THR A 314 -4.34 -25.77 12.51
N GLN A 315 -3.99 -26.68 11.58
CA GLN A 315 -3.49 -28.01 11.92
C GLN A 315 -2.14 -27.96 12.64
N MET A 316 -1.27 -27.02 12.30
CA MET A 316 0.01 -26.83 12.99
C MET A 316 -0.20 -26.37 14.43
N LEU A 317 -1.14 -25.42 14.65
CA LEU A 317 -1.50 -24.96 15.98
C LEU A 317 -2.11 -26.09 16.83
N THR A 318 -3.00 -26.90 16.27
CA THR A 318 -3.54 -28.06 17.00
C THR A 318 -2.45 -29.08 17.32
N ASN A 319 -1.56 -29.39 16.38
CA ASN A 319 -0.42 -30.27 16.66
C ASN A 319 0.51 -29.69 17.73
N GLN A 320 0.74 -28.37 17.75
CA GLN A 320 1.53 -27.71 18.77
C GLN A 320 0.92 -27.88 20.16
N THR A 321 -0.40 -27.65 20.30
CA THR A 321 -1.09 -27.86 21.58
C THR A 321 -1.01 -29.32 22.05
N VAL A 322 -1.15 -30.29 21.14
CA VAL A 322 -0.96 -31.71 21.46
C VAL A 322 0.48 -31.98 21.93
N LEU A 323 1.48 -31.43 21.25
CA LEU A 323 2.89 -31.56 21.66
C LEU A 323 3.14 -30.94 23.04
N GLU A 324 2.57 -29.77 23.33
CA GLU A 324 2.67 -29.12 24.64
C GLU A 324 2.05 -29.98 25.74
N THR A 325 0.88 -30.60 25.50
CA THR A 325 0.27 -31.52 26.48
C THR A 325 1.14 -32.75 26.72
N LYS A 326 1.75 -33.31 25.67
CA LYS A 326 2.67 -34.45 25.79
C LYS A 326 3.93 -34.06 26.53
N PHE A 327 4.42 -32.84 26.34
CA PHE A 327 5.56 -32.31 27.09
C PHE A 327 5.24 -32.15 28.57
N HIS A 328 4.05 -31.62 28.92
CA HIS A 328 3.61 -31.53 30.32
C HIS A 328 3.43 -32.92 30.96
N GLU A 329 2.90 -33.88 30.21
CA GLU A 329 2.82 -35.28 30.66
C GLU A 329 4.21 -35.84 30.93
N LEU A 330 5.17 -35.61 30.03
CA LEU A 330 6.57 -36.03 30.21
C LEU A 330 7.21 -35.36 31.44
N ASP A 331 7.04 -34.05 31.59
CA ASP A 331 7.57 -33.28 32.72
C ASP A 331 7.03 -33.79 34.05
N SER A 332 5.73 -34.10 34.12
CA SER A 332 5.12 -34.73 35.30
C SER A 332 5.71 -36.11 35.62
N ARG A 333 6.05 -36.91 34.59
CA ARG A 333 6.71 -38.21 34.77
C ARG A 333 8.16 -38.04 35.23
N VAL A 334 8.86 -37.03 34.74
CA VAL A 334 10.22 -36.71 35.18
C VAL A 334 10.22 -36.26 36.64
N MET A 335 9.27 -35.40 37.03
CA MET A 335 9.12 -34.94 38.42
C MET A 335 8.80 -36.09 39.38
N THR A 336 7.92 -37.02 38.98
CA THR A 336 7.64 -38.20 39.81
C THR A 336 8.85 -39.12 39.93
N LEU A 337 9.61 -39.34 38.86
CA LEU A 337 10.87 -40.07 38.92
C LEU A 337 11.90 -39.39 39.83
N GLN A 338 12.04 -38.06 39.75
CA GLN A 338 12.94 -37.30 40.62
C GLN A 338 12.55 -37.47 42.10
N SER A 339 11.26 -37.35 42.44
CA SER A 339 10.76 -37.56 43.80
C SER A 339 11.00 -38.98 44.31
N GLN A 340 10.84 -39.99 43.46
CA GLN A 340 11.16 -41.37 43.83
C GLN A 340 12.65 -41.58 44.10
N ILE A 341 13.52 -40.96 43.32
CA ILE A 341 14.98 -41.00 43.53
C ILE A 341 15.37 -40.28 44.83
N GLU A 342 14.78 -39.12 45.12
CA GLU A 342 15.02 -38.38 46.37
C GLU A 342 14.52 -39.14 47.62
N ASN A 343 13.44 -39.92 47.50
CA ASN A 343 12.90 -40.74 48.60
C ASN A 343 13.63 -42.07 48.79
N LEU A 344 14.36 -42.54 47.78
CA LEU A 344 15.13 -43.79 47.82
C LEU A 344 16.11 -43.89 49.00
N PRO A 345 16.95 -42.88 49.32
CA PRO A 345 17.86 -42.95 50.47
C PRO A 345 17.13 -43.09 51.81
N ASN A 346 15.98 -42.43 51.99
CA ASN A 346 15.18 -42.55 53.22
C ASN A 346 14.60 -43.97 53.37
N LEU A 347 14.16 -44.57 52.26
CA LEU A 347 13.71 -45.97 52.23
C LEU A 347 14.86 -46.95 52.49
N MET A 348 16.06 -46.67 51.98
CA MET A 348 17.25 -47.47 52.30
C MET A 348 17.64 -47.37 53.78
N VAL A 349 17.59 -46.18 54.37
CA VAL A 349 17.89 -45.98 55.80
C VAL A 349 16.88 -46.71 56.68
N THR A 350 15.59 -46.63 56.38
CA THR A 350 14.55 -47.36 57.13
C THR A 350 14.70 -48.87 57.00
N ALA A 351 14.98 -49.39 55.80
CA ALA A 351 15.25 -50.83 55.62
C ALA A 351 16.50 -51.29 56.38
N VAL A 352 17.59 -50.51 56.36
CA VAL A 352 18.83 -50.81 57.08
C VAL A 352 18.63 -50.75 58.59
N THR A 353 17.91 -49.75 59.09
CA THR A 353 17.61 -49.62 60.54
C THR A 353 16.68 -50.72 61.01
N GLU A 354 15.67 -51.11 60.23
CA GLU A 354 14.79 -52.23 60.55
C GLU A 354 15.57 -53.56 60.57
N GLN A 355 16.45 -53.78 59.59
CA GLN A 355 17.33 -54.94 59.58
C GLN A 355 18.27 -54.96 60.80
N ASN A 356 18.81 -53.81 61.19
CA ASN A 356 19.67 -53.69 62.36
C ASN A 356 18.90 -53.97 63.66
N ASN A 357 17.67 -53.46 63.80
CA ASN A 357 16.81 -53.72 64.96
C ASN A 357 16.46 -55.21 65.08
N ARG A 358 16.15 -55.89 63.96
CA ARG A 358 15.92 -57.34 63.95
C ARG A 358 17.16 -58.13 64.37
N LEU A 359 18.36 -57.66 64.02
CA LEU A 359 19.61 -58.27 64.48
C LEU A 359 19.83 -58.06 65.98
N TRP A 360 19.54 -56.87 66.50
CA TRP A 360 19.59 -56.58 67.94
C TRP A 360 18.61 -57.45 68.72
N GLU A 361 17.37 -57.61 68.24
CA GLU A 361 16.36 -58.45 68.87
C GLU A 361 16.77 -59.94 68.89
N ARG A 362 17.43 -60.42 67.83
CA ARG A 362 18.05 -61.75 67.79
C ARG A 362 19.22 -61.90 68.77
N LEU A 363 20.00 -60.84 68.94
CA LEU A 363 21.12 -60.83 69.88
C LEU A 363 20.60 -60.84 71.33
N GLU A 364 19.58 -60.04 71.63
CA GLU A 364 18.96 -59.92 72.95
C GLU A 364 18.25 -61.22 73.34
N THR A 365 17.53 -61.86 72.42
CA THR A 365 16.98 -63.19 72.64
C THR A 365 18.06 -64.25 72.86
N HIS A 366 19.19 -64.20 72.15
CA HIS A 366 20.34 -65.07 72.41
C HIS A 366 20.94 -64.85 73.80
N VAL A 367 21.15 -63.60 74.20
CA VAL A 367 21.66 -63.24 75.53
C VAL A 367 20.70 -63.71 76.63
N GLN A 368 19.39 -63.52 76.45
CA GLN A 368 18.38 -63.97 77.42
C GLN A 368 18.32 -65.49 77.52
N THR A 369 18.52 -66.20 76.40
CA THR A 369 18.56 -67.67 76.38
C THR A 369 19.81 -68.19 77.10
N GLN A 370 20.95 -67.52 76.96
CA GLN A 370 22.19 -67.84 77.69
C GLN A 370 22.06 -67.51 79.19
N LEU A 371 21.43 -66.38 79.55
CA LEU A 371 21.15 -66.02 80.95
C LEU A 371 20.20 -67.01 81.65
N ASN A 372 19.19 -67.51 80.93
CA ASN A 372 18.27 -68.54 81.44
C ASN A 372 18.93 -69.92 81.56
N ALA A 373 19.99 -70.21 80.79
CA ALA A 373 20.76 -71.45 80.89
C ALA A 373 21.68 -71.51 82.13
N ILE A 374 21.94 -70.39 82.81
CA ILE A 374 22.91 -70.28 83.92
C ILE A 374 22.27 -70.41 85.32
N ARG A 375 20.93 -70.57 85.45
CA ARG A 375 20.29 -70.79 86.77
C ARG A 375 19.75 -72.21 86.98
N PRO A 376 20.34 -73.01 87.89
CA PRO A 376 19.63 -74.05 88.62
C PRO A 376 19.39 -73.68 90.11
N ALA A 377 18.11 -73.79 90.49
CA ALA A 377 17.48 -74.06 91.80
C ALA A 377 17.91 -73.34 93.11
N LEU A 378 16.99 -72.54 93.70
CA LEU A 378 16.38 -72.73 95.04
C LEU A 378 15.24 -71.69 95.29
N PRO A 379 14.38 -71.81 96.33
CA PRO A 379 12.94 -71.92 96.18
C PRO A 379 12.14 -70.62 96.35
N THR A 380 10.86 -70.77 96.03
CA THR A 380 9.71 -69.89 96.19
C THR A 380 9.76 -68.97 97.43
N ILE A 381 9.71 -67.65 97.21
CA ILE A 381 9.18 -66.69 98.17
C ILE A 381 8.14 -65.83 97.46
N SER A 382 6.91 -65.93 97.96
CA SER A 382 5.75 -65.14 97.60
C SER A 382 5.89 -63.69 98.05
N VAL A 383 5.75 -62.71 97.14
CA VAL A 383 5.29 -61.36 97.50
C VAL A 383 4.38 -60.82 96.40
N THR A 384 3.21 -60.39 96.86
CA THR A 384 2.07 -59.78 96.19
C THR A 384 2.28 -58.29 95.87
N CYS A 385 1.89 -57.86 94.65
CA CYS A 385 1.20 -56.59 94.30
C CYS A 385 1.88 -55.20 94.56
N PRO A 386 1.41 -54.06 93.98
CA PRO A 386 0.53 -53.81 92.83
C PRO A 386 1.02 -52.58 91.96
N PRO A 387 0.21 -51.70 91.32
CA PRO A 387 0.50 -51.12 90.00
C PRO A 387 0.93 -49.65 90.08
N GLN A 388 1.35 -49.04 88.96
CA GLN A 388 1.30 -47.59 88.68
C GLN A 388 2.08 -47.31 87.39
N ARG A 389 1.80 -46.32 86.54
CA ARG A 389 0.71 -45.36 86.37
C ARG A 389 0.98 -44.73 84.98
N GLN A 390 -0.08 -44.31 84.32
CA GLN A 390 -0.05 -43.42 83.16
C GLN A 390 0.82 -42.17 83.40
N ASN A 391 1.41 -41.67 82.31
CA ASN A 391 1.58 -40.25 81.96
C ASN A 391 2.05 -40.25 80.48
N THR A 392 1.23 -39.97 79.46
CA THR A 392 0.82 -38.64 78.98
C THR A 392 1.84 -37.53 79.28
N VAL A 393 2.62 -37.15 78.27
CA VAL A 393 2.47 -35.86 77.56
C VAL A 393 2.63 -36.13 76.07
#